data_AF-A0AAN8UFF6-F1
#
_entry.id   AF-A0AAN8UFF6-F1
#
_cell.length_a   1.000
_cell.length_b   1.000
_cell.length_c   1.000
_cell.angle_alpha   90.00
_cell.angle_beta   90.00
_cell.angle_gamma   90.00
#
_symmetry.space_group_name_H-M   'P 1'
#
loop_
_entity.id
_entity.type
_entity.pdbx_description
1 polymer ?
#
loop_
_entity_poly.entity_id
_entity_poly.type
_entity_poly.pdbx_seq_one_letter_code
_entity_poly.pdbx_strand_id
1 'polypeptide(L)'
;MDTLEALVTQIQGLSNGAADLTDLHNLLKQSEDQLHCHAPCVPSLLLQLDPSRHSLGYLYFLEACTMAPVSKEQANELSLTIVRFINSCIAEQIRLAPDKRFKDQVLMLEAPMRGVAPMLTAVRKLQTSSECLTPLHPEFLLLCLLAKCYKTGLSILKDDIFEVDQPRDFFLYCYYGGMICIGQKCFGKAMELLHNVVTSPMSTISAIAVEAYKKYILVTLIHQGQFPTPFPKYTSTAASRNLKSFSQPYIDLATAYGSGKRSELEACFEANKEKFGADSNLGLVKQVLSCMYKQNIQRLTQTYLTLSLQDIANAVQLSSAKEAEMHVLQMIQDGEIFATINQKDGMVRFQEDPEQYKTCDMIEHIDSAIQRIMALSKKLTTMDENISCDPLYLAKVLDESGRDSILMTSTLFLKDLTYETSWTELGARSVKQSKAEMLHKPAYEDREGAN
;
A
#
# COMPACT_ATOMS: atom_id res chain seq x y z
N MET A 1 1.49 -26.95 39.33
CA MET A 1 0.59 -27.91 38.66
C MET A 1 -0.84 -27.53 38.99
N ASP A 2 -1.24 -27.59 40.26
CA ASP A 2 -2.61 -27.27 40.73
C ASP A 2 -3.14 -25.89 40.29
N THR A 3 -2.28 -24.86 40.26
CA THR A 3 -2.67 -23.50 39.82
C THR A 3 -2.91 -23.39 38.31
N LEU A 4 -2.18 -24.13 37.49
CA LEU A 4 -2.32 -24.13 36.03
C LEU A 4 -3.50 -25.00 35.58
N GLU A 5 -3.75 -26.11 36.27
CA GLU A 5 -4.95 -26.93 36.04
C GLU A 5 -6.23 -26.19 36.45
N ALA A 6 -6.18 -25.40 37.52
CA ALA A 6 -7.25 -24.47 37.88
C ALA A 6 -7.47 -23.40 36.79
N LEU A 7 -6.39 -22.86 36.21
CA LEU A 7 -6.48 -21.91 35.10
C LEU A 7 -7.11 -22.53 33.85
N VAL A 8 -6.75 -23.76 33.48
CA VAL A 8 -7.39 -24.51 32.37
C VAL A 8 -8.89 -24.68 32.61
N THR A 9 -9.28 -25.01 33.85
CA THR A 9 -10.69 -25.16 34.22
C THR A 9 -11.44 -23.82 34.10
N GLN A 10 -10.81 -22.71 34.50
CA GLN A 10 -11.38 -21.37 34.36
C GLN A 10 -11.51 -20.95 32.88
N ILE A 11 -10.52 -21.28 32.04
CA ILE A 11 -10.60 -21.06 30.59
C ILE A 11 -11.79 -21.82 30.00
N GLN A 12 -11.97 -23.10 30.34
CA GLN A 12 -13.08 -23.92 29.84
C GLN A 12 -14.45 -23.38 30.26
N GLY A 13 -14.54 -22.81 31.47
CA GLY A 13 -15.77 -22.21 31.99
C GLY A 13 -16.13 -20.87 31.32
N LEU A 14 -15.17 -19.96 31.19
CA LEU A 14 -15.39 -18.57 30.77
C LEU A 14 -15.36 -18.34 29.26
N SER A 15 -15.00 -19.34 28.45
CA SER A 15 -14.85 -19.16 26.99
C SER A 15 -16.17 -19.09 26.20
N ASN A 16 -17.33 -19.33 26.83
CA ASN A 16 -18.61 -19.46 26.12
C ASN A 16 -19.47 -18.17 26.08
N GLY A 17 -19.14 -17.13 26.86
CA GLY A 17 -19.94 -15.90 27.00
C GLY A 17 -19.16 -14.62 26.72
N ALA A 18 -19.76 -13.65 26.01
CA ALA A 18 -19.07 -12.41 25.61
C ALA A 18 -18.65 -11.51 26.80
N ALA A 19 -19.44 -11.44 27.87
CA ALA A 19 -19.07 -10.73 29.09
C ALA A 19 -17.91 -11.44 29.81
N ASP A 20 -17.99 -12.77 29.90
CA ASP A 20 -17.00 -13.64 30.54
C ASP A 20 -15.65 -13.62 29.81
N LEU A 21 -15.62 -13.33 28.50
CA LEU A 21 -14.39 -13.20 27.72
C LEU A 21 -13.52 -12.00 28.15
N THR A 22 -14.14 -10.90 28.60
CA THR A 22 -13.38 -9.73 29.07
C THR A 22 -12.73 -10.05 30.41
N ASP A 23 -13.46 -10.74 31.30
CA ASP A 23 -12.95 -11.21 32.58
C ASP A 23 -11.85 -12.26 32.39
N LEU A 24 -12.04 -13.18 31.44
CA LEU A 24 -11.04 -14.17 31.05
C LEU A 24 -9.76 -13.49 30.52
N HIS A 25 -9.89 -12.45 29.70
CA HIS A 25 -8.74 -11.69 29.18
C HIS A 25 -7.96 -11.03 30.31
N ASN A 26 -8.64 -10.39 31.26
CA ASN A 26 -8.02 -9.75 32.41
C ASN A 26 -7.31 -10.77 33.32
N LEU A 27 -7.93 -11.93 33.54
CA LEU A 27 -7.35 -13.04 34.29
C LEU A 27 -6.08 -13.57 33.60
N LEU A 28 -6.14 -13.80 32.29
CA LEU A 28 -5.02 -14.32 31.51
C LEU A 28 -3.82 -13.36 31.56
N LYS A 29 -4.06 -12.06 31.40
CA LYS A 29 -3.05 -11.01 31.57
C LYS A 29 -2.37 -11.05 32.94
N GLN A 30 -3.12 -11.26 34.01
CA GLN A 30 -2.56 -11.36 35.37
C GLN A 30 -1.75 -12.65 35.58
N SER A 31 -2.01 -13.68 34.77
CA SER A 31 -1.35 -15.00 34.86
C SER A 31 -0.17 -15.18 33.90
N GLU A 32 0.16 -14.19 33.07
CA GLU A 32 1.26 -14.26 32.07
C GLU A 32 2.58 -14.71 32.70
N ASP A 33 3.00 -14.08 33.80
CA ASP A 33 4.25 -14.41 34.50
C ASP A 33 4.29 -15.89 34.95
N GLN A 34 3.15 -16.42 35.41
CA GLN A 34 3.04 -17.81 35.85
C GLN A 34 3.13 -18.78 34.67
N LEU A 35 2.50 -18.44 33.54
CA LEU A 35 2.60 -19.21 32.30
C LEU A 35 4.04 -19.26 31.79
N HIS A 36 4.78 -18.15 31.88
CA HIS A 36 6.19 -18.09 31.51
C HIS A 36 7.08 -18.93 32.42
N CYS A 37 6.88 -18.86 33.74
CA CYS A 37 7.66 -19.64 34.71
C CYS A 37 7.47 -21.17 34.54
N HIS A 38 6.34 -21.59 33.98
CA HIS A 38 5.99 -23.00 33.80
C HIS A 38 5.92 -23.45 32.34
N ALA A 39 6.53 -22.71 31.42
CA ALA A 39 6.51 -22.98 29.97
C ALA A 39 6.78 -24.45 29.56
N PRO A 40 7.66 -25.24 30.23
CA PRO A 40 7.88 -26.64 29.87
C PRO A 40 6.65 -27.56 30.04
N CYS A 41 5.71 -27.21 30.93
CA CYS A 41 4.51 -28.01 31.21
C CYS A 41 3.33 -27.61 30.31
N VAL A 42 3.36 -26.41 29.73
CA VAL A 42 2.28 -25.82 28.92
C VAL A 42 1.87 -26.67 27.71
N PRO A 43 2.78 -27.33 26.96
CA PRO A 43 2.39 -28.18 25.83
C PRO A 43 1.45 -29.33 26.19
N SER A 44 1.59 -29.90 27.40
CA SER A 44 0.71 -30.98 27.87
C SER A 44 -0.70 -30.46 28.20
N LEU A 45 -0.80 -29.23 28.69
CA LEU A 45 -2.06 -28.57 29.03
C LEU A 45 -2.80 -28.07 27.77
N LEU A 46 -2.06 -27.72 26.70
CA LEU A 46 -2.66 -27.38 25.40
C LEU A 46 -3.49 -28.53 24.81
N LEU A 47 -3.22 -29.80 25.18
CA LEU A 47 -4.04 -30.93 24.74
C LEU A 47 -5.43 -30.97 25.40
N GLN A 48 -5.61 -30.30 26.53
CA GLN A 48 -6.88 -30.22 27.26
C GLN A 48 -7.77 -29.07 26.75
N LEU A 49 -7.25 -28.21 25.89
CA LEU A 49 -7.94 -27.05 25.36
C LEU A 49 -8.29 -27.27 23.87
N ASP A 50 -9.57 -27.12 23.54
CA ASP A 50 -10.03 -27.05 22.16
C ASP A 50 -9.73 -25.67 21.53
N PRO A 51 -8.93 -25.60 20.44
CA PRO A 51 -8.61 -24.32 19.79
C PRO A 51 -9.83 -23.62 19.18
N SER A 52 -10.91 -24.35 18.88
CA SER A 52 -12.14 -23.81 18.29
C SER A 52 -13.12 -23.27 19.32
N ARG A 53 -12.88 -23.49 20.62
CA ARG A 53 -13.76 -23.04 21.72
C ARG A 53 -13.03 -22.15 22.71
N HIS A 54 -11.79 -22.46 23.00
CA HIS A 54 -10.95 -21.80 24.00
C HIS A 54 -9.82 -21.01 23.34
N SER A 55 -10.11 -20.35 22.21
CA SER A 55 -9.08 -19.73 21.37
C SER A 55 -8.23 -18.69 22.09
N LEU A 56 -8.82 -17.88 22.97
CA LEU A 56 -8.10 -16.87 23.76
C LEU A 56 -7.10 -17.51 24.73
N GLY A 57 -7.55 -18.44 25.57
CA GLY A 57 -6.67 -19.15 26.50
C GLY A 57 -5.60 -19.98 25.79
N TYR A 58 -5.96 -20.63 24.68
CA TYR A 58 -5.01 -21.38 23.85
C TYR A 58 -3.90 -20.47 23.30
N LEU A 59 -4.23 -19.24 22.90
CA LEU A 59 -3.28 -18.27 22.39
C LEU A 59 -2.25 -17.85 23.45
N TYR A 60 -2.70 -17.54 24.67
CA TYR A 60 -1.80 -17.20 25.79
C TYR A 60 -0.84 -18.35 26.14
N PHE A 61 -1.32 -19.59 26.07
CA PHE A 61 -0.48 -20.77 26.30
C PHE A 61 0.53 -20.95 25.16
N LEU A 62 0.11 -20.75 23.90
CA LEU A 62 1.02 -20.76 22.75
C LEU A 62 2.09 -19.66 22.87
N GLU A 63 1.72 -18.45 23.26
CA GLU A 63 2.65 -17.34 23.45
C GLU A 63 3.71 -17.69 24.50
N ALA A 64 3.30 -18.23 25.65
CA ALA A 64 4.22 -18.71 26.67
C ALA A 64 5.19 -19.79 26.15
N CYS A 65 4.71 -20.70 25.29
CA CYS A 65 5.58 -21.69 24.63
C CYS A 65 6.58 -21.05 23.65
N THR A 66 6.18 -20.01 22.90
CA THR A 66 7.09 -19.31 21.97
C THR A 66 8.12 -18.42 22.67
N MET A 67 7.91 -18.11 23.95
CA MET A 67 8.85 -17.33 24.77
C MET A 67 10.00 -18.15 25.33
N ALA A 68 9.77 -19.42 25.58
CA ALA A 68 10.79 -20.30 26.11
C ALA A 68 11.88 -20.58 25.05
N PRO A 69 13.16 -20.70 25.44
CA PRO A 69 14.19 -21.16 24.53
C PRO A 69 13.89 -22.60 24.12
N VAL A 70 13.56 -22.81 22.84
CA VAL A 70 13.20 -24.10 22.26
C VAL A 70 14.25 -24.57 21.26
N SER A 71 14.45 -25.89 21.15
CA SER A 71 15.31 -26.47 20.10
C SER A 71 14.65 -26.32 18.71
N LYS A 72 15.42 -26.53 17.63
CA LYS A 72 14.87 -26.47 16.25
C LYS A 72 13.75 -27.50 16.04
N GLU A 73 13.85 -28.68 16.64
CA GLU A 73 12.84 -29.75 16.56
C GLU A 73 11.55 -29.35 17.28
N GLN A 74 11.67 -28.87 18.52
CA GLN A 74 10.54 -28.35 19.29
C GLN A 74 9.89 -27.16 18.57
N ALA A 75 10.72 -26.33 17.92
CA ALA A 75 10.23 -25.19 17.18
C ALA A 75 9.38 -25.59 15.97
N ASN A 76 9.74 -26.70 15.30
CA ASN A 76 8.98 -27.26 14.19
C ASN A 76 7.63 -27.83 14.67
N GLU A 77 7.59 -28.59 15.76
CA GLU A 77 6.34 -29.09 16.35
C GLU A 77 5.41 -27.96 16.82
N LEU A 78 5.98 -26.93 17.45
CA LEU A 78 5.23 -25.74 17.85
C LEU A 78 4.68 -25.01 16.62
N SER A 79 5.46 -24.90 15.54
CA SER A 79 4.98 -24.27 14.30
C SER A 79 3.77 -25.00 13.70
N LEU A 80 3.75 -26.33 13.70
CA LEU A 80 2.60 -27.13 13.25
C LEU A 80 1.38 -26.91 14.15
N THR A 81 1.62 -26.82 15.46
CA THR A 81 0.56 -26.54 16.45
C THR A 81 -0.04 -25.16 16.23
N ILE A 82 0.78 -24.12 15.99
CA ILE A 82 0.32 -22.77 15.69
C ILE A 82 -0.48 -22.73 14.38
N VAL A 83 -0.02 -23.41 13.32
CA VAL A 83 -0.77 -23.48 12.05
C VAL A 83 -2.14 -24.13 12.25
N ARG A 84 -2.22 -25.23 13.00
CA ARG A 84 -3.49 -25.89 13.33
C ARG A 84 -4.41 -24.97 14.13
N PHE A 85 -3.85 -24.22 15.08
CA PHE A 85 -4.57 -23.22 15.85
C PHE A 85 -5.12 -22.10 14.96
N ILE A 86 -4.28 -21.47 14.12
CA ILE A 86 -4.70 -20.40 13.21
C ILE A 86 -5.85 -20.85 12.31
N ASN A 87 -5.84 -22.09 11.83
CA ASN A 87 -6.92 -22.61 11.00
C ASN A 87 -8.23 -22.80 11.78
N SER A 88 -8.16 -23.14 13.07
CA SER A 88 -9.32 -23.55 13.88
C SER A 88 -9.88 -22.47 14.82
N CYS A 89 -9.10 -21.42 15.12
CA CYS A 89 -9.46 -20.42 16.13
C CYS A 89 -10.64 -19.52 15.74
N ILE A 90 -11.35 -19.02 16.76
CA ILE A 90 -12.45 -18.06 16.65
C ILE A 90 -11.90 -16.63 16.56
N ALA A 91 -12.33 -15.89 15.53
CA ALA A 91 -11.92 -14.51 15.27
C ALA A 91 -12.21 -13.54 16.43
N GLU A 92 -13.39 -13.61 17.04
CA GLU A 92 -13.81 -12.72 18.12
C GLU A 92 -12.90 -12.79 19.34
N GLN A 93 -12.49 -14.00 19.73
CA GLN A 93 -11.61 -14.22 20.87
C GLN A 93 -10.18 -13.75 20.59
N ILE A 94 -9.62 -14.07 19.41
CA ILE A 94 -8.22 -13.70 19.09
C ILE A 94 -8.04 -12.19 18.88
N ARG A 95 -9.10 -11.45 18.55
CA ARG A 95 -9.05 -9.98 18.41
C ARG A 95 -8.75 -9.27 19.72
N LEU A 96 -9.01 -9.91 20.87
CA LEU A 96 -8.69 -9.35 22.19
C LEU A 96 -7.18 -9.34 22.49
N ALA A 97 -6.42 -10.22 21.83
CA ALA A 97 -4.98 -10.40 22.03
C ALA A 97 -4.29 -10.75 20.70
N PRO A 98 -4.08 -9.79 19.79
CA PRO A 98 -3.40 -10.07 18.52
C PRO A 98 -1.91 -10.39 18.74
N ASP A 99 -1.54 -11.68 18.67
CA ASP A 99 -0.16 -12.15 18.83
C ASP A 99 0.69 -11.93 17.57
N LYS A 100 1.82 -11.23 17.71
CA LYS A 100 2.77 -10.90 16.62
C LYS A 100 3.86 -11.96 16.40
N ARG A 101 3.95 -12.98 17.25
CA ARG A 101 5.19 -13.76 17.44
C ARG A 101 5.34 -14.98 16.56
N PHE A 102 4.30 -15.39 15.83
CA PHE A 102 4.40 -16.52 14.90
C PHE A 102 5.52 -16.33 13.85
N LYS A 103 5.81 -15.08 13.45
CA LYS A 103 6.93 -14.78 12.55
C LYS A 103 8.26 -15.27 13.14
N ASP A 104 8.55 -14.95 14.40
CA ASP A 104 9.86 -15.22 15.02
C ASP A 104 10.17 -16.72 15.02
N GLN A 105 9.12 -17.54 15.19
CA GLN A 105 9.20 -18.99 15.13
C GLN A 105 9.61 -19.50 13.75
N VAL A 106 9.00 -18.97 12.69
CA VAL A 106 9.29 -19.37 11.31
C VAL A 106 10.67 -18.87 10.87
N LEU A 107 11.11 -17.71 11.38
CA LEU A 107 12.45 -17.17 11.13
C LEU A 107 13.53 -18.00 11.83
N MET A 108 13.29 -18.48 13.05
CA MET A 108 14.20 -19.40 13.76
C MET A 108 14.43 -20.71 12.98
N LEU A 109 13.40 -21.18 12.28
CA LEU A 109 13.47 -22.36 11.42
C LEU A 109 14.09 -22.08 10.04
N GLU A 110 14.52 -20.84 9.76
CA GLU A 110 15.07 -20.40 8.47
C GLU A 110 14.13 -20.70 7.27
N ALA A 111 12.82 -20.80 7.52
CA ALA A 111 11.84 -21.27 6.54
C ALA A 111 10.67 -20.29 6.35
N PRO A 112 10.91 -19.00 5.99
CA PRO A 112 9.89 -17.93 5.95
C PRO A 112 8.68 -18.27 5.07
N MET A 113 8.88 -19.05 4.01
CA MET A 113 7.82 -19.57 3.13
C MET A 113 6.71 -20.31 3.89
N ARG A 114 7.04 -21.06 4.94
CA ARG A 114 6.06 -21.84 5.73
C ARG A 114 5.10 -20.94 6.49
N GLY A 115 5.52 -19.71 6.81
CA GLY A 115 4.72 -18.73 7.54
C GLY A 115 3.74 -17.95 6.65
N VAL A 116 3.96 -17.87 5.33
CA VAL A 116 3.20 -16.97 4.45
C VAL A 116 1.70 -17.29 4.43
N ALA A 117 1.30 -18.52 4.15
CA ALA A 117 -0.11 -18.90 4.06
C ALA A 117 -0.85 -18.87 5.41
N PRO A 118 -0.28 -19.40 6.51
CA PRO A 118 -0.90 -19.29 7.83
C PRO A 118 -1.03 -17.83 8.28
N MET A 119 -0.01 -16.99 8.06
CA MET A 119 -0.05 -15.58 8.47
C MET A 119 -1.10 -14.79 7.67
N LEU A 120 -1.27 -15.07 6.37
CA LEU A 120 -2.37 -14.48 5.60
C LEU A 120 -3.75 -14.87 6.15
N THR A 121 -3.89 -16.12 6.59
CA THR A 121 -5.13 -16.60 7.23
C THR A 121 -5.38 -15.88 8.55
N ALA A 122 -4.33 -15.70 9.37
CA ALA A 122 -4.41 -14.96 10.63
C ALA A 122 -4.78 -13.48 10.43
N VAL A 123 -4.18 -12.81 9.44
CA VAL A 123 -4.51 -11.42 9.07
C VAL A 123 -6.01 -11.29 8.78
N ARG A 124 -6.55 -12.17 7.92
CA ARG A 124 -7.97 -12.16 7.54
C ARG A 124 -8.92 -12.44 8.70
N LYS A 125 -8.52 -13.28 9.67
CA LYS A 125 -9.33 -13.55 10.87
C LYS A 125 -9.34 -12.36 11.84
N LEU A 126 -8.19 -11.71 12.04
CA LEU A 126 -8.10 -10.53 12.91
C LEU A 126 -8.79 -9.32 12.31
N GLN A 127 -8.77 -9.19 10.99
CA GLN A 127 -9.35 -8.07 10.28
C GLN A 127 -10.87 -8.00 10.50
N THR A 128 -11.34 -6.87 11.02
CA THR A 128 -12.78 -6.57 11.23
C THR A 128 -13.41 -6.03 9.94
N SER A 129 -12.68 -5.18 9.22
CA SER A 129 -13.01 -4.63 7.91
C SER A 129 -11.78 -4.64 7.01
N SER A 130 -11.94 -4.77 5.69
CA SER A 130 -10.83 -4.69 4.72
C SER A 130 -10.01 -3.40 4.81
N GLU A 131 -10.58 -2.39 5.48
CA GLU A 131 -10.05 -1.04 5.61
C GLU A 131 -9.23 -0.83 6.89
N CYS A 132 -9.24 -1.82 7.80
CA CYS A 132 -8.56 -1.75 9.09
C CYS A 132 -7.18 -2.41 9.04
N LEU A 133 -6.16 -1.66 9.44
CA LEU A 133 -4.80 -2.17 9.58
C LEU A 133 -4.69 -3.00 10.86
N THR A 134 -4.51 -4.31 10.70
CA THR A 134 -4.18 -5.18 11.82
C THR A 134 -2.67 -5.22 12.08
N PRO A 135 -2.23 -5.51 13.32
CA PRO A 135 -0.82 -5.60 13.65
C PRO A 135 -0.05 -6.72 12.93
N LEU A 136 -0.75 -7.67 12.30
CA LEU A 136 -0.12 -8.76 11.53
C LEU A 136 0.18 -8.42 10.08
N HIS A 137 -0.41 -7.34 9.54
CA HIS A 137 -0.13 -6.90 8.18
C HIS A 137 1.37 -6.67 7.91
N PRO A 138 2.09 -5.84 8.71
CA PRO A 138 3.52 -5.65 8.49
C PRO A 138 4.34 -6.94 8.64
N GLU A 139 3.97 -7.82 9.58
CA GLU A 139 4.68 -9.09 9.82
C GLU A 139 4.51 -10.06 8.65
N PHE A 140 3.30 -10.14 8.08
CA PHE A 140 3.03 -10.91 6.88
C PHE A 140 3.79 -10.36 5.66
N LEU A 141 3.83 -9.04 5.47
CA LEU A 141 4.59 -8.42 4.37
C LEU A 141 6.09 -8.68 4.51
N LEU A 142 6.62 -8.60 5.73
CA LEU A 142 8.02 -8.94 6.01
C LEU A 142 8.32 -10.40 5.66
N LEU A 143 7.45 -11.35 6.04
CA LEU A 143 7.59 -12.75 5.64
C LEU A 143 7.56 -12.91 4.12
N CYS A 144 6.65 -12.21 3.42
CA CYS A 144 6.59 -12.24 1.96
C CYS A 144 7.88 -11.69 1.32
N LEU A 145 8.49 -10.65 1.89
CA LEU A 145 9.76 -10.10 1.42
C LEU A 145 10.91 -11.11 1.58
N LEU A 146 11.05 -11.68 2.77
CA LEU A 146 12.10 -12.67 3.09
C LEU A 146 11.95 -13.94 2.24
N ALA A 147 10.71 -14.38 2.04
CA ALA A 147 10.36 -15.54 1.24
C ALA A 147 10.33 -15.28 -0.28
N LYS A 148 10.53 -14.02 -0.70
CA LYS A 148 10.40 -13.54 -2.09
C LYS A 148 9.04 -13.85 -2.74
N CYS A 149 7.98 -13.95 -1.93
CA CYS A 149 6.60 -14.21 -2.33
C CYS A 149 5.81 -12.92 -2.60
N TYR A 150 6.29 -12.10 -3.53
CA TYR A 150 5.74 -10.76 -3.76
C TYR A 150 4.30 -10.79 -4.27
N LYS A 151 3.91 -11.80 -5.06
CA LYS A 151 2.53 -11.93 -5.59
C LYS A 151 1.51 -12.11 -4.46
N THR A 152 1.86 -12.90 -3.45
CA THR A 152 1.02 -13.13 -2.26
C THR A 152 0.94 -11.87 -1.41
N GLY A 153 2.07 -11.19 -1.20
CA GLY A 153 2.11 -9.90 -0.49
C GLY A 153 1.26 -8.82 -1.17
N LEU A 154 1.26 -8.76 -2.50
CA LEU A 154 0.46 -7.78 -3.26
C LEU A 154 -1.06 -7.95 -3.04
N SER A 155 -1.54 -9.14 -2.67
CA SER A 155 -2.97 -9.41 -2.52
C SER A 155 -3.65 -8.55 -1.45
N ILE A 156 -2.95 -8.22 -0.35
CA ILE A 156 -3.47 -7.37 0.73
C ILE A 156 -3.22 -5.88 0.49
N LEU A 157 -2.33 -5.53 -0.44
CA LEU A 157 -2.00 -4.13 -0.77
C LEU A 157 -2.98 -3.52 -1.77
N LYS A 158 -3.93 -4.32 -2.28
CA LYS A 158 -4.99 -3.86 -3.18
C LYS A 158 -6.09 -3.11 -2.44
N ASP A 159 -6.31 -3.46 -1.18
CA ASP A 159 -7.33 -2.85 -0.34
C ASP A 159 -6.76 -1.55 0.24
N ASP A 160 -7.59 -0.49 0.25
CA ASP A 160 -7.21 0.79 0.83
C ASP A 160 -7.51 0.79 2.33
N ILE A 161 -6.48 1.11 3.11
CA ILE A 161 -6.53 1.12 4.57
C ILE A 161 -6.79 2.55 5.06
N PHE A 162 -7.76 2.70 5.96
CA PHE A 162 -8.19 3.97 6.52
C PHE A 162 -8.13 4.00 8.05
N GLU A 163 -8.30 2.85 8.70
CA GLU A 163 -8.25 2.75 10.15
C GLU A 163 -6.88 2.21 10.60
N VAL A 164 -6.20 2.99 11.43
CA VAL A 164 -4.85 2.69 11.92
C VAL A 164 -4.82 2.95 13.43
N ASP A 165 -4.47 1.92 14.20
CA ASP A 165 -4.30 2.03 15.65
C ASP A 165 -2.85 2.43 16.03
N GLN A 166 -1.87 1.70 15.51
CA GLN A 166 -0.45 1.87 15.88
C GLN A 166 0.35 2.54 14.74
N PRO A 167 0.93 3.73 14.96
CA PRO A 167 1.73 4.43 13.95
C PRO A 167 2.92 3.61 13.43
N ARG A 168 3.57 2.85 14.31
CA ARG A 168 4.71 2.00 13.93
C ARG A 168 4.30 0.90 12.94
N ASP A 169 3.15 0.26 13.18
CA ASP A 169 2.67 -0.82 12.33
C ASP A 169 2.27 -0.28 10.95
N PHE A 170 1.73 0.95 10.88
CA PHE A 170 1.51 1.66 9.62
C PHE A 170 2.79 1.94 8.84
N PHE A 171 3.84 2.43 9.52
CA PHE A 171 5.11 2.75 8.87
C PHE A 171 5.74 1.49 8.26
N LEU A 172 5.69 0.37 9.00
CA LEU A 172 6.18 -0.92 8.53
C LEU A 172 5.33 -1.48 7.39
N TYR A 173 4.00 -1.38 7.50
CA TYR A 173 3.07 -1.82 6.45
C TYR A 173 3.38 -1.11 5.13
N CYS A 174 3.43 0.22 5.16
CA CYS A 174 3.70 1.02 3.98
C CYS A 174 5.13 0.81 3.45
N TYR A 175 6.14 0.72 4.32
CA TYR A 175 7.52 0.49 3.89
C TYR A 175 7.70 -0.89 3.23
N TYR A 176 7.26 -1.96 3.89
CA TYR A 176 7.38 -3.31 3.34
C TYR A 176 6.48 -3.50 2.12
N GLY A 177 5.26 -2.95 2.14
CA GLY A 177 4.38 -2.94 0.98
C GLY A 177 5.01 -2.22 -0.21
N GLY A 178 5.63 -1.06 0.03
CA GLY A 178 6.41 -0.33 -0.96
C GLY A 178 7.53 -1.18 -1.56
N MET A 179 8.30 -1.89 -0.73
CA MET A 179 9.36 -2.80 -1.21
C MET A 179 8.82 -3.96 -2.07
N ILE A 180 7.67 -4.55 -1.71
CA ILE A 180 7.02 -5.60 -2.51
C ILE A 180 6.58 -5.04 -3.86
N CYS A 181 5.94 -3.85 -3.86
CA CYS A 181 5.52 -3.18 -5.08
C CYS A 181 6.72 -2.83 -5.98
N ILE A 182 7.83 -2.37 -5.41
CA ILE A 182 9.11 -2.16 -6.13
C ILE A 182 9.58 -3.46 -6.77
N GLY A 183 9.58 -4.57 -6.02
CA GLY A 183 9.99 -5.89 -6.53
C GLY A 183 9.14 -6.37 -7.71
N GLN A 184 7.86 -5.99 -7.77
CA GLN A 184 6.94 -6.26 -8.87
C GLN A 184 6.92 -5.18 -9.96
N LYS A 185 7.75 -4.13 -9.85
CA LYS A 185 7.74 -2.94 -10.71
C LYS A 185 6.41 -2.18 -10.74
N CYS A 186 5.56 -2.35 -9.73
CA CYS A 186 4.36 -1.54 -9.52
C CYS A 186 4.74 -0.18 -8.89
N PHE A 187 5.49 0.64 -9.62
CA PHE A 187 6.11 1.86 -9.08
C PHE A 187 5.10 2.91 -8.61
N GLY A 188 3.92 3.00 -9.24
CA GLY A 188 2.85 3.92 -8.79
C GLY A 188 2.38 3.62 -7.37
N LYS A 189 1.96 2.38 -7.08
CA LYS A 189 1.54 1.98 -5.73
C LYS A 189 2.70 2.01 -4.73
N ALA A 190 3.92 1.68 -5.17
CA ALA A 190 5.11 1.80 -4.32
C ALA A 190 5.35 3.25 -3.89
N MET A 191 5.24 4.18 -4.84
CA MET A 191 5.38 5.62 -4.59
C MET A 191 4.35 6.11 -3.59
N GLU A 192 3.06 5.74 -3.75
CA GLU A 192 1.98 6.08 -2.81
C GLU A 192 2.27 5.59 -1.39
N LEU A 193 2.64 4.31 -1.23
CA LEU A 193 2.92 3.73 0.08
C LEU A 193 4.12 4.41 0.76
N LEU A 194 5.19 4.65 0.02
CA LEU A 194 6.37 5.33 0.56
C LEU A 194 6.09 6.80 0.90
N HIS A 195 5.30 7.48 0.08
CA HIS A 195 4.82 8.84 0.34
C HIS A 195 4.06 8.90 1.66
N ASN A 196 3.16 7.95 1.91
CA ASN A 196 2.38 7.88 3.14
C ASN A 196 3.26 7.80 4.39
N VAL A 197 4.38 7.07 4.36
CA VAL A 197 5.34 7.04 5.49
C VAL A 197 5.97 8.41 5.70
N VAL A 198 6.38 9.07 4.62
CA VAL A 198 7.10 10.36 4.65
C VAL A 198 6.22 11.49 5.15
N THR A 199 4.93 11.49 4.78
CA THR A 199 3.98 12.55 5.17
C THR A 199 3.26 12.27 6.47
N SER A 200 3.37 11.06 7.02
CA SER A 200 2.73 10.72 8.28
C SER A 200 3.19 11.64 9.42
N PRO A 201 2.28 11.99 10.36
CA PRO A 201 2.66 12.71 11.55
C PRO A 201 3.73 11.96 12.34
N MET A 202 4.84 12.66 12.65
CA MET A 202 5.91 12.12 13.49
C MET A 202 6.52 13.24 14.32
N SER A 203 6.75 12.97 15.60
CA SER A 203 7.47 13.87 16.52
C SER A 203 8.98 13.66 16.46
N THR A 204 9.40 12.40 16.24
CA THR A 204 10.79 11.98 16.09
C THR A 204 10.96 11.18 14.79
N ILE A 205 12.16 11.23 14.20
CA ILE A 205 12.44 10.48 12.98
C ILE A 205 12.77 9.04 13.32
N SER A 206 12.10 8.11 12.65
CA SER A 206 12.43 6.69 12.70
C SER A 206 13.38 6.30 11.56
N ALA A 207 14.19 5.27 11.77
CA ALA A 207 15.02 4.69 10.71
C ALA A 207 14.17 4.20 9.52
N ILE A 208 12.95 3.73 9.79
CA ILE A 208 11.98 3.31 8.76
C ILE A 208 11.64 4.49 7.84
N ALA A 209 11.35 5.67 8.40
CA ALA A 209 11.03 6.85 7.63
C ALA A 209 12.21 7.34 6.77
N VAL A 210 13.44 7.24 7.28
CA VAL A 210 14.65 7.58 6.51
C VAL A 210 14.82 6.64 5.31
N GLU A 211 14.74 5.32 5.52
CA GLU A 211 14.85 4.34 4.45
C GLU A 211 13.70 4.42 3.44
N ALA A 212 12.48 4.71 3.92
CA ALA A 212 11.32 4.95 3.07
C ALA A 212 11.54 6.19 2.18
N TYR A 213 12.06 7.28 2.73
CA TYR A 213 12.30 8.51 1.97
C TYR A 213 13.38 8.35 0.89
N LYS A 214 14.48 7.65 1.20
CA LYS A 214 15.51 7.31 0.20
C LYS A 214 14.90 6.55 -0.99
N LYS A 215 14.10 5.53 -0.71
CA LYS A 215 13.42 4.73 -1.76
C LYS A 215 12.33 5.52 -2.46
N TYR A 216 11.61 6.39 -1.75
CA TYR A 216 10.60 7.28 -2.33
C TYR A 216 11.21 8.14 -3.43
N ILE A 217 12.33 8.82 -3.16
CA ILE A 217 13.04 9.62 -4.16
C ILE A 217 13.35 8.79 -5.41
N LEU A 218 13.95 7.61 -5.25
CA LEU A 218 14.34 6.75 -6.38
C LEU A 218 13.13 6.28 -7.19
N VAL A 219 12.07 5.83 -6.51
CA VAL A 219 10.84 5.34 -7.16
C VAL A 219 10.13 6.47 -7.90
N THR A 220 10.05 7.66 -7.30
CA THR A 220 9.45 8.83 -7.95
C THR A 220 10.25 9.23 -9.20
N LEU A 221 11.58 9.20 -9.16
CA LEU A 221 12.42 9.45 -10.34
C LEU A 221 12.19 8.40 -11.45
N ILE A 222 12.04 7.13 -11.10
CA ILE A 222 11.75 6.06 -12.07
C ILE A 222 10.35 6.21 -12.68
N HIS A 223 9.35 6.53 -11.86
CA HIS A 223 7.96 6.52 -12.28
C HIS A 223 7.50 7.82 -12.96
N GLN A 224 7.86 8.97 -12.38
CA GLN A 224 7.44 10.29 -12.85
C GLN A 224 8.52 11.04 -13.63
N GLY A 225 9.78 10.58 -13.56
CA GLY A 225 10.89 11.24 -14.23
C GLY A 225 11.32 12.57 -13.62
N GLN A 226 10.75 12.94 -12.48
CA GLN A 226 11.06 14.15 -11.72
C GLN A 226 10.72 13.94 -10.26
N PHE A 227 11.47 14.56 -9.37
CA PHE A 227 11.18 14.54 -7.94
C PHE A 227 10.65 15.91 -7.49
N PRO A 228 9.40 16.02 -7.04
CA PRO A 228 8.83 17.29 -6.63
C PRO A 228 9.49 17.77 -5.33
N THR A 229 10.03 18.99 -5.36
CA THR A 229 10.49 19.72 -4.18
C THR A 229 9.78 21.07 -4.16
N PRO A 230 9.24 21.55 -3.01
CA PRO A 230 9.37 21.04 -1.64
C PRO A 230 8.31 20.00 -1.21
N PHE A 231 8.44 19.48 0.01
CA PHE A 231 7.44 18.61 0.66
C PHE A 231 6.04 19.25 0.69
N PRO A 232 4.97 18.43 0.69
CA PRO A 232 3.62 18.93 0.95
C PRO A 232 3.52 19.69 2.27
N LYS A 233 2.68 20.73 2.32
CA LYS A 233 2.54 21.63 3.49
C LYS A 233 2.12 20.91 4.77
N TYR A 234 1.41 19.80 4.66
CA TYR A 234 0.94 18.98 5.79
C TYR A 234 2.02 18.02 6.33
N THR A 235 3.20 17.98 5.73
CA THR A 235 4.30 17.14 6.21
C THR A 235 4.83 17.68 7.54
N SER A 236 5.11 16.79 8.49
CA SER A 236 5.60 17.19 9.81
C SER A 236 6.92 17.99 9.73
N THR A 237 7.12 18.89 10.69
CA THR A 237 8.36 19.68 10.79
C THR A 237 9.58 18.80 11.06
N ALA A 238 9.41 17.72 11.84
CA ALA A 238 10.47 16.75 12.08
C ALA A 238 10.92 16.07 10.79
N ALA A 239 9.98 15.59 9.97
CA ALA A 239 10.28 14.97 8.68
C ALA A 239 10.96 15.96 7.71
N SER A 240 10.35 17.12 7.50
CA SER A 240 10.84 18.11 6.50
C SER A 240 12.24 18.65 6.81
N ARG A 241 12.60 18.79 8.09
CA ARG A 241 13.95 19.24 8.51
C ARG A 241 15.00 18.15 8.42
N ASN A 242 14.68 16.94 8.85
CA ASN A 242 15.69 15.92 9.11
C ASN A 242 15.83 14.89 7.99
N LEU A 243 14.75 14.52 7.30
CA LEU A 243 14.82 13.52 6.23
C LEU A 243 15.78 13.95 5.12
N LYS A 244 15.82 15.26 4.80
CA LYS A 244 16.77 15.80 3.82
C LYS A 244 18.22 15.58 4.25
N SER A 245 18.55 15.92 5.49
CA SER A 245 19.90 15.78 6.03
C SER A 245 20.41 14.33 5.98
N PHE A 246 19.54 13.35 6.24
CA PHE A 246 19.91 11.93 6.21
C PHE A 246 19.92 11.30 4.80
N SER A 247 19.46 12.02 3.78
CA SER A 247 19.31 11.50 2.42
C SER A 247 19.97 12.40 1.36
N GLN A 248 20.91 13.25 1.77
CA GLN A 248 21.60 14.19 0.88
C GLN A 248 22.12 13.54 -0.43
N PRO A 249 22.77 12.36 -0.41
CA PRO A 249 23.21 11.71 -1.65
C PRO A 249 22.07 11.40 -2.66
N TYR A 250 20.86 11.14 -2.16
CA TYR A 250 19.69 10.86 -2.99
C TYR A 250 19.07 12.15 -3.53
N ILE A 251 19.13 13.25 -2.76
CA ILE A 251 18.71 14.58 -3.19
C ILE A 251 19.66 15.12 -4.27
N ASP A 252 20.96 14.93 -4.08
CA ASP A 252 21.98 15.30 -5.07
C ASP A 252 21.77 14.52 -6.37
N LEU A 253 21.46 13.21 -6.27
CA LEU A 253 21.11 12.38 -7.42
C LEU A 253 19.84 12.90 -8.13
N ALA A 254 18.79 13.24 -7.38
CA ALA A 254 17.56 13.80 -7.95
C ALA A 254 17.80 15.15 -8.64
N THR A 255 18.69 15.97 -8.09
CA THR A 255 19.09 17.26 -8.66
C THR A 255 19.87 17.06 -9.96
N ALA A 256 20.84 16.15 -9.97
CA ALA A 256 21.58 15.77 -11.19
C ALA A 256 20.65 15.16 -12.24
N TYR A 257 19.63 14.40 -11.83
CA TYR A 257 18.60 13.87 -12.74
C TYR A 257 17.79 15.00 -13.39
N GLY A 258 17.48 16.05 -12.62
CA GLY A 258 16.78 17.24 -13.10
C GLY A 258 17.53 18.00 -14.21
N SER A 259 18.88 17.98 -14.23
CA SER A 259 19.67 18.65 -15.26
C SER A 259 19.58 17.98 -16.64
N GLY A 260 19.14 16.72 -16.70
CA GLY A 260 19.01 15.93 -17.93
C GLY A 260 20.34 15.48 -18.54
N LYS A 261 21.49 15.81 -17.93
CA LYS A 261 22.81 15.42 -18.43
C LYS A 261 23.25 14.11 -17.81
N ARG A 262 23.47 13.10 -18.65
CA ARG A 262 23.84 11.75 -18.21
C ARG A 262 25.21 11.71 -17.52
N SER A 263 26.19 12.45 -18.02
CA SER A 263 27.53 12.51 -17.42
C SER A 263 27.53 13.05 -15.99
N GLU A 264 26.72 14.08 -15.70
CA GLU A 264 26.57 14.63 -14.34
C GLU A 264 25.91 13.60 -13.40
N LEU A 265 24.89 12.90 -13.89
CA LEU A 265 24.22 11.84 -13.14
C LEU A 265 25.14 10.65 -12.84
N GLU A 266 25.92 10.20 -13.83
CA GLU A 266 26.89 9.11 -13.68
C GLU A 266 28.02 9.49 -12.72
N ALA A 267 28.51 10.74 -12.79
CA ALA A 267 29.50 11.25 -11.84
C ALA A 267 28.95 11.29 -10.40
N CYS A 268 27.70 11.75 -10.22
CA CYS A 268 27.02 11.75 -8.92
C CYS A 268 26.85 10.33 -8.36
N PHE A 269 26.52 9.38 -9.24
CA PHE A 269 26.39 7.96 -8.91
C PHE A 269 27.72 7.38 -8.42
N GLU A 270 28.80 7.52 -9.18
CA GLU A 270 30.10 6.96 -8.80
C GLU A 270 30.64 7.60 -7.51
N ALA A 271 30.43 8.90 -7.31
CA ALA A 271 30.83 9.60 -6.08
C ALA A 271 30.12 9.11 -4.81
N ASN A 272 28.88 8.59 -4.93
CA ASN A 272 28.07 8.15 -3.78
C ASN A 272 27.78 6.64 -3.75
N LYS A 273 28.46 5.87 -4.61
CA LYS A 273 28.23 4.43 -4.82
C LYS A 273 28.31 3.59 -3.56
N GLU A 274 29.29 3.85 -2.71
CA GLU A 274 29.46 3.16 -1.43
C GLU A 274 28.27 3.38 -0.50
N LYS A 275 27.72 4.60 -0.44
CA LYS A 275 26.54 4.92 0.37
C LYS A 275 25.30 4.21 -0.14
N PHE A 276 25.09 4.19 -1.46
CA PHE A 276 23.98 3.44 -2.07
C PHE A 276 24.10 1.92 -1.87
N GLY A 277 25.34 1.40 -1.84
CA GLY A 277 25.64 0.02 -1.51
C GLY A 277 25.32 -0.32 -0.05
N ALA A 278 25.76 0.53 0.89
CA ALA A 278 25.47 0.37 2.31
C ALA A 278 23.96 0.36 2.62
N ASP A 279 23.19 1.20 1.92
CA ASP A 279 21.73 1.27 2.04
C ASP A 279 20.98 0.16 1.28
N SER A 280 21.69 -0.76 0.59
CA SER A 280 21.11 -1.82 -0.25
C SER A 280 20.20 -1.30 -1.38
N ASN A 281 20.41 -0.07 -1.85
CA ASN A 281 19.58 0.58 -2.88
C ASN A 281 20.25 0.64 -4.26
N LEU A 282 21.45 0.05 -4.41
CA LEU A 282 22.26 0.12 -5.64
C LEU A 282 21.49 -0.31 -6.91
N GLY A 283 20.65 -1.34 -6.81
CA GLY A 283 19.85 -1.81 -7.93
C GLY A 283 18.83 -0.78 -8.43
N LEU A 284 18.18 -0.06 -7.51
CA LEU A 284 17.23 1.00 -7.85
C LEU A 284 17.93 2.22 -8.43
N VAL A 285 19.09 2.60 -7.89
CA VAL A 285 19.88 3.71 -8.46
C VAL A 285 20.30 3.41 -9.90
N LYS A 286 20.72 2.19 -10.19
CA LYS A 286 21.00 1.76 -11.58
C LYS A 286 19.77 1.85 -12.48
N GLN A 287 18.58 1.54 -11.95
CA GLN A 287 17.34 1.73 -12.70
C GLN A 287 17.07 3.21 -12.99
N VAL A 288 17.30 4.11 -12.03
CA VAL A 288 17.23 5.56 -12.26
C VAL A 288 18.17 5.97 -13.40
N LEU A 289 19.43 5.54 -13.40
CA LEU A 289 20.37 5.81 -14.50
C LEU A 289 19.82 5.33 -15.85
N SER A 290 19.25 4.12 -15.89
CA SER A 290 18.66 3.57 -17.10
C SER A 290 17.36 4.25 -17.53
N CYS A 291 16.65 4.96 -16.65
CA CYS A 291 15.44 5.69 -17.04
C CYS A 291 15.74 7.07 -17.65
N MET A 292 16.98 7.57 -17.53
CA MET A 292 17.36 8.89 -18.01
C MET A 292 17.13 9.07 -19.52
N TYR A 293 17.48 8.06 -20.33
CA TYR A 293 17.27 8.16 -21.78
C TYR A 293 15.78 8.20 -22.13
N LYS A 294 14.95 7.41 -21.43
CA LYS A 294 13.49 7.42 -21.61
C LYS A 294 12.93 8.81 -21.31
N GLN A 295 13.36 9.41 -20.19
CA GLN A 295 12.93 10.75 -19.80
C GLN A 295 13.35 11.82 -20.81
N ASN A 296 14.58 11.76 -21.30
CA ASN A 296 15.06 12.71 -22.29
C ASN A 296 14.32 12.58 -23.63
N ILE A 297 14.01 11.35 -24.06
CA ILE A 297 13.17 11.12 -25.25
C ILE A 297 11.75 11.66 -25.04
N GLN A 298 11.14 11.42 -23.87
CA GLN A 298 9.83 12.00 -23.54
C GLN A 298 9.82 13.53 -23.54
N ARG A 299 10.91 14.18 -23.13
CA ARG A 299 11.02 15.66 -23.24
C ARG A 299 11.08 16.12 -24.70
N LEU A 300 11.65 15.33 -25.60
CA LEU A 300 11.68 15.68 -27.04
C LEU A 300 10.29 15.65 -27.66
N THR A 301 9.37 14.80 -27.18
CA THR A 301 7.99 14.75 -27.69
C THR A 301 7.20 16.03 -27.37
N GLN A 302 7.64 16.80 -26.37
CA GLN A 302 7.01 18.07 -25.98
C GLN A 302 7.43 19.25 -26.87
N THR A 303 8.59 19.15 -27.53
CA THR A 303 9.20 20.25 -28.30
C THR A 303 9.23 20.00 -29.79
N TYR A 304 9.26 18.73 -30.22
CA TYR A 304 9.37 18.33 -31.61
C TYR A 304 8.17 17.50 -32.05
N LEU A 305 7.67 17.79 -33.26
CA LEU A 305 6.70 16.93 -33.95
C LEU A 305 7.41 15.81 -34.74
N THR A 306 8.56 16.12 -35.34
CA THR A 306 9.34 15.16 -36.12
C THR A 306 10.82 15.46 -35.91
N LEU A 307 11.61 14.42 -35.65
CA LEU A 307 13.02 14.54 -35.33
C LEU A 307 13.81 13.37 -35.93
N SER A 308 15.04 13.61 -36.40
CA SER A 308 15.86 12.53 -36.94
C SER A 308 16.37 11.59 -35.84
N LEU A 309 16.56 10.31 -36.16
CA LEU A 309 17.15 9.34 -35.24
C LEU A 309 18.56 9.74 -34.78
N GLN A 310 19.31 10.43 -35.64
CA GLN A 310 20.64 10.94 -35.29
C GLN A 310 20.57 12.11 -34.30
N ASP A 311 19.61 13.03 -34.47
CA ASP A 311 19.41 14.13 -33.53
C ASP A 311 18.91 13.63 -32.18
N ILE A 312 18.04 12.61 -32.17
CA ILE A 312 17.64 11.92 -30.94
C ILE A 312 18.88 11.31 -30.25
N ALA A 313 19.72 10.59 -31.00
CA ALA A 313 20.94 10.02 -30.45
C ALA A 313 21.86 11.09 -29.85
N ASN A 314 22.06 12.20 -30.55
CA ASN A 314 22.88 13.32 -30.07
C ASN A 314 22.30 13.99 -28.83
N ALA A 315 20.98 14.24 -28.82
CA ALA A 315 20.29 14.91 -27.71
C ALA A 315 20.28 14.06 -26.43
N VAL A 316 20.17 12.74 -26.57
CA VAL A 316 20.08 11.78 -25.46
C VAL A 316 21.45 11.18 -25.09
N GLN A 317 22.51 11.55 -25.82
CA GLN A 317 23.89 11.04 -25.65
C GLN A 317 23.99 9.52 -25.85
N LEU A 318 23.30 9.00 -26.87
CA LEU A 318 23.41 7.62 -27.34
C LEU A 318 24.51 7.50 -28.40
N SER A 319 25.04 6.29 -28.57
CA SER A 319 26.20 6.06 -29.44
C SER A 319 25.86 6.08 -30.93
N SER A 320 24.62 5.76 -31.30
CA SER A 320 24.21 5.65 -32.70
C SER A 320 22.72 5.86 -32.93
N ALA A 321 22.36 6.22 -34.16
CA ALA A 321 20.97 6.28 -34.61
C ALA A 321 20.22 4.93 -34.47
N LYS A 322 20.94 3.80 -34.60
CA LYS A 322 20.37 2.46 -34.39
C LYS A 322 20.00 2.20 -32.92
N GLU A 323 20.84 2.65 -31.99
CA GLU A 323 20.55 2.56 -30.57
C GLU A 323 19.36 3.45 -30.19
N ALA A 324 19.28 4.65 -30.76
CA ALA A 324 18.11 5.53 -30.62
C ALA A 324 16.84 4.87 -31.17
N GLU A 325 16.90 4.25 -32.35
CA GLU A 325 15.77 3.53 -32.95
C GLU A 325 15.28 2.39 -32.05
N MET A 326 16.19 1.60 -31.50
CA MET A 326 15.87 0.50 -30.58
C MET A 326 15.18 1.02 -29.31
N HIS A 327 15.66 2.11 -28.70
CA HIS A 327 15.04 2.69 -27.52
C HIS A 327 13.67 3.29 -27.82
N VAL A 328 13.53 4.04 -28.92
CA VAL A 328 12.24 4.59 -29.34
C VAL A 328 11.22 3.47 -29.60
N LEU A 329 11.63 2.39 -30.27
CA LEU A 329 10.77 1.23 -30.50
C LEU A 329 10.30 0.58 -29.20
N GLN A 330 11.22 0.40 -28.24
CA GLN A 330 10.89 -0.16 -26.93
C GLN A 330 9.90 0.74 -26.17
N MET A 331 10.09 2.06 -26.21
CA MET A 331 9.19 3.00 -25.54
C MET A 331 7.80 3.04 -26.20
N ILE A 332 7.70 2.85 -27.53
CA ILE A 332 6.42 2.70 -28.22
C ILE A 332 5.72 1.40 -27.77
N GLN A 333 6.47 0.29 -27.70
CA GLN A 333 5.92 -1.00 -27.26
C GLN A 333 5.45 -1.00 -25.81
N ASP A 334 6.18 -0.31 -24.93
CA ASP A 334 5.84 -0.15 -23.51
C ASP A 334 4.68 0.86 -23.30
N GLY A 335 4.23 1.55 -24.35
CA GLY A 335 3.17 2.58 -24.27
C GLY A 335 3.61 3.88 -23.60
N GLU A 336 4.92 4.13 -23.52
CA GLU A 336 5.51 5.31 -22.86
C GLU A 336 5.52 6.56 -23.76
N ILE A 337 5.53 6.36 -25.08
CA ILE A 337 5.41 7.42 -26.10
C ILE A 337 4.57 6.93 -27.28
N PHE A 338 3.89 7.85 -27.94
CA PHE A 338 3.21 7.59 -29.21
C PHE A 338 4.03 8.17 -30.35
N ALA A 339 4.61 7.31 -31.18
CA ALA A 339 5.46 7.74 -32.29
C ALA A 339 5.46 6.72 -33.43
N THR A 340 5.81 7.18 -34.63
CA THR A 340 6.05 6.31 -35.79
C THR A 340 7.44 6.53 -36.35
N ILE A 341 8.13 5.43 -36.64
CA ILE A 341 9.50 5.43 -37.16
C ILE A 341 9.45 5.25 -38.67
N ASN A 342 10.02 6.19 -39.43
CA ASN A 342 10.25 6.04 -40.86
C ASN A 342 11.73 5.70 -41.11
N GLN A 343 12.00 4.42 -41.34
CA GLN A 343 13.35 3.92 -41.57
C GLN A 343 13.98 4.42 -42.88
N LYS A 344 13.17 4.74 -43.91
CA LYS A 344 13.71 5.22 -45.19
C LYS A 344 14.35 6.60 -45.05
N ASP A 345 13.69 7.47 -44.30
CA ASP A 345 14.11 8.85 -44.09
C ASP A 345 14.93 9.02 -42.79
N GLY A 346 14.98 8.00 -41.94
CA GLY A 346 15.67 8.05 -40.64
C GLY A 346 15.00 9.00 -39.63
N MET A 347 13.68 9.21 -39.76
CA MET A 347 12.92 10.19 -38.97
C MET A 347 11.92 9.50 -38.05
N VAL A 348 11.73 10.09 -36.86
CA VAL A 348 10.68 9.72 -35.91
C VAL A 348 9.65 10.83 -35.89
N ARG A 349 8.39 10.49 -36.13
CA ARG A 349 7.25 11.40 -35.99
C ARG A 349 6.53 11.10 -34.69
N PHE A 350 6.57 12.06 -33.77
CA PHE A 350 5.82 11.99 -32.53
C PHE A 350 4.34 12.26 -32.80
N GLN A 351 3.48 11.54 -32.09
CA GLN A 351 2.03 11.60 -32.20
C GLN A 351 1.42 11.91 -30.84
N GLU A 352 0.19 12.40 -30.86
CA GLU A 352 -0.64 12.48 -29.65
C GLU A 352 -1.19 11.10 -29.30
N ASP A 353 -1.73 10.99 -28.08
CA ASP A 353 -2.38 9.77 -27.62
C ASP A 353 -3.47 9.33 -28.62
N PRO A 354 -3.40 8.11 -29.17
CA PRO A 354 -4.36 7.62 -30.16
C PRO A 354 -5.74 7.33 -29.54
N GLU A 355 -5.89 7.37 -28.21
CA GLU A 355 -7.16 7.12 -27.54
C GLU A 355 -8.23 8.16 -27.93
N GLN A 356 -9.31 7.67 -28.54
CA GLN A 356 -10.39 8.50 -29.06
C GLN A 356 -11.59 8.57 -28.09
N TYR A 357 -11.53 7.88 -26.96
CA TYR A 357 -12.58 7.79 -25.94
C TYR A 357 -13.91 7.24 -26.45
N LYS A 358 -13.88 6.38 -27.48
CA LYS A 358 -15.06 5.83 -28.15
C LYS A 358 -15.19 4.30 -28.00
N THR A 359 -14.20 3.67 -27.40
CA THR A 359 -14.14 2.21 -27.26
C THR A 359 -15.03 1.73 -26.11
N CYS A 360 -15.52 0.49 -26.19
CA CYS A 360 -16.23 -0.14 -25.07
C CYS A 360 -15.33 -0.24 -23.84
N ASP A 361 -14.04 -0.54 -24.04
CA ASP A 361 -13.02 -0.59 -22.98
C ASP A 361 -12.93 0.74 -22.21
N MET A 362 -13.00 1.89 -22.91
CA MET A 362 -13.03 3.20 -22.24
C MET A 362 -14.32 3.41 -21.44
N ILE A 363 -15.47 2.96 -21.95
CA ILE A 363 -16.75 3.04 -21.23
C ILE A 363 -16.65 2.22 -19.94
N GLU A 364 -16.12 1.00 -19.99
CA GLU A 364 -15.91 0.15 -18.81
C GLU A 364 -14.93 0.79 -17.81
N HIS A 365 -13.84 1.38 -18.31
CA HIS A 365 -12.88 2.09 -17.48
C HIS A 365 -13.50 3.31 -16.77
N ILE A 366 -14.31 4.09 -17.49
CA ILE A 366 -15.05 5.23 -16.93
C ILE A 366 -16.09 4.75 -15.91
N ASP A 367 -16.87 3.71 -16.22
CA ASP A 367 -17.86 3.15 -15.29
C ASP A 367 -17.20 2.67 -13.99
N SER A 368 -16.08 1.94 -14.10
CA SER A 368 -15.27 1.52 -12.94
C SER A 368 -14.74 2.71 -12.13
N ALA A 369 -14.29 3.78 -12.79
CA ALA A 369 -13.86 5.01 -12.11
C ALA A 369 -15.04 5.69 -11.38
N ILE A 370 -16.22 5.77 -12.02
CA ILE A 370 -17.45 6.31 -11.42
C ILE A 370 -17.84 5.50 -10.19
N GLN A 371 -17.86 4.17 -10.28
CA GLN A 371 -18.18 3.28 -9.15
C GLN A 371 -17.23 3.51 -7.97
N ARG A 372 -15.92 3.64 -8.23
CA ARG A 372 -14.94 3.97 -7.17
C ARG A 372 -15.19 5.33 -6.53
N ILE A 373 -15.49 6.35 -7.33
CA ILE A 373 -15.80 7.70 -6.82
C ILE A 373 -17.10 7.69 -6.00
N MET A 374 -18.14 6.98 -6.45
CA MET A 374 -19.40 6.82 -5.71
C MET A 374 -19.17 6.12 -4.37
N ALA A 375 -18.36 5.06 -4.34
CA ALA A 375 -18.00 4.37 -3.10
C ALA A 375 -17.25 5.29 -2.13
N LEU A 376 -16.29 6.06 -2.65
CA LEU A 376 -15.54 7.05 -1.86
C LEU A 376 -16.44 8.17 -1.32
N SER A 377 -17.35 8.70 -2.14
CA SER A 377 -18.31 9.73 -1.73
C SER A 377 -19.22 9.23 -0.61
N LYS A 378 -19.82 8.04 -0.77
CA LYS A 378 -20.65 7.43 0.28
C LYS A 378 -19.88 7.27 1.59
N LYS A 379 -18.62 6.85 1.51
CA LYS A 379 -17.75 6.72 2.66
C LYS A 379 -17.46 8.06 3.34
N LEU A 380 -17.18 9.09 2.55
CA LEU A 380 -16.96 10.45 3.06
C LEU A 380 -18.20 10.98 3.77
N THR A 381 -19.40 10.76 3.22
CA THR A 381 -20.67 11.08 3.89
C THR A 381 -20.80 10.34 5.22
N THR A 382 -20.51 9.03 5.25
CA THR A 382 -20.57 8.23 6.48
C THR A 382 -19.58 8.75 7.54
N MET A 383 -18.38 9.15 7.12
CA MET A 383 -17.38 9.72 8.00
C MET A 383 -17.80 11.08 8.55
N ASP A 384 -18.39 11.93 7.71
CA ASP A 384 -18.92 13.24 8.10
C ASP A 384 -20.08 13.13 9.10
N GLU A 385 -20.99 12.17 8.87
CA GLU A 385 -22.08 11.84 9.81
C GLU A 385 -21.51 11.38 11.17
N ASN A 386 -20.51 10.50 11.17
CA ASN A 386 -19.87 10.01 12.39
C ASN A 386 -19.19 11.15 13.17
N ILE A 387 -18.48 12.05 12.50
CA ILE A 387 -17.85 13.22 13.13
C ILE A 387 -18.90 14.20 13.65
N SER A 388 -19.95 14.45 12.87
CA SER A 388 -21.05 15.35 13.25
C SER A 388 -21.81 14.89 14.49
N CYS A 389 -21.86 13.57 14.72
CA CYS A 389 -22.47 12.97 15.90
C CYS A 389 -21.50 12.81 17.08
N ASP A 390 -20.21 13.15 16.93
CA ASP A 390 -19.22 13.00 18.00
C ASP A 390 -19.50 14.00 19.14
N PRO A 391 -19.69 13.54 20.38
CA PRO A 391 -19.97 14.41 21.53
C PRO A 391 -18.91 15.49 21.75
N LEU A 392 -17.63 15.22 21.49
CA LEU A 392 -16.53 16.18 21.64
C LEU A 392 -16.59 17.25 20.55
N TYR A 393 -16.96 16.87 19.32
CA TYR A 393 -17.16 17.79 18.23
C TYR A 393 -18.37 18.71 18.52
N LEU A 394 -19.50 18.13 18.90
CA LEU A 394 -20.71 18.87 19.27
C LEU A 394 -20.47 19.83 20.44
N ALA A 395 -19.74 19.40 21.48
CA ALA A 395 -19.38 20.26 22.60
C ALA A 395 -18.57 21.49 22.15
N LYS A 396 -17.60 21.31 21.24
CA LYS A 396 -16.79 22.40 20.72
C LYS A 396 -17.58 23.34 19.81
N VAL A 397 -18.43 22.80 18.94
CA VAL A 397 -19.29 23.61 18.05
C VAL A 397 -20.28 24.43 18.87
N LEU A 398 -20.87 23.87 19.93
CA LEU A 398 -21.77 24.60 20.83
C LEU A 398 -21.04 25.70 21.61
N ASP A 399 -19.80 25.46 22.04
CA ASP A 399 -18.96 26.47 22.71
C ASP A 399 -18.55 27.64 21.78
N GLU A 400 -18.30 27.37 20.49
CA GLU A 400 -18.04 28.39 19.48
C GLU A 400 -19.33 29.14 19.09
N SER A 401 -20.46 28.42 18.97
CA SER A 401 -21.79 28.99 18.70
C SER A 401 -22.31 29.86 19.84
N GLY A 402 -21.88 29.59 21.09
CA GLY A 402 -22.16 30.43 22.25
C GLY A 402 -21.43 31.78 22.23
N ARG A 403 -20.39 31.93 21.39
CA ARG A 403 -19.68 33.21 21.17
C ARG A 403 -20.24 33.99 19.98
N ASP A 404 -20.79 33.31 18.98
CA ASP A 404 -21.37 33.91 17.77
C ASP A 404 -22.90 33.75 17.69
N SER A 405 -23.61 33.97 18.81
CA SER A 405 -25.06 34.10 18.78
C SER A 405 -25.46 35.49 18.27
N ILE A 406 -25.56 35.61 16.94
CA ILE A 406 -26.74 36.11 16.18
C ILE A 406 -26.44 35.84 14.69
N LEU A 407 -27.29 35.01 14.05
CA LEU A 407 -27.38 34.70 12.61
C LEU A 407 -26.37 33.68 12.04
N MET A 408 -26.75 32.39 12.01
CA MET A 408 -26.77 31.52 10.80
C MET A 408 -26.62 30.04 11.17
N THR A 409 -27.73 29.35 11.46
CA THR A 409 -27.74 27.87 11.54
C THR A 409 -28.87 27.23 10.74
N SER A 410 -29.46 27.92 9.76
CA SER A 410 -30.48 27.32 8.89
C SER A 410 -30.21 27.44 7.38
N THR A 411 -29.14 28.10 6.95
CA THR A 411 -28.89 28.40 5.52
C THR A 411 -27.82 27.54 4.84
N LEU A 412 -27.01 26.77 5.57
CA LEU A 412 -25.97 25.92 4.96
C LEU A 412 -26.47 24.51 4.61
N PHE A 413 -27.40 23.95 5.37
CA PHE A 413 -27.90 22.58 5.15
C PHE A 413 -28.74 22.41 3.86
N LEU A 414 -29.38 23.49 3.36
CA LEU A 414 -30.25 23.41 2.17
C LEU A 414 -29.52 23.66 0.84
N LYS A 415 -28.30 24.22 0.85
CA LYS A 415 -27.55 24.49 -0.39
C LYS A 415 -26.80 23.28 -0.92
N ASP A 416 -26.31 22.39 -0.05
CA ASP A 416 -25.54 21.23 -0.51
C ASP A 416 -26.45 20.10 -1.04
N LEU A 417 -27.61 19.89 -0.43
CA LEU A 417 -28.63 18.91 -0.89
C LEU A 417 -29.19 19.22 -2.30
N THR A 418 -29.21 20.49 -2.72
CA THR A 418 -29.70 20.88 -4.05
C THR A 418 -28.62 20.75 -5.15
N TYR A 419 -27.34 20.78 -4.78
CA TYR A 419 -26.24 20.51 -5.71
C TYR A 419 -26.04 19.01 -5.92
N GLU A 420 -26.16 18.19 -4.88
CA GLU A 420 -25.90 16.75 -4.94
C GLU A 420 -26.96 15.96 -5.72
N THR A 421 -28.23 16.39 -5.63
CA THR A 421 -29.34 15.85 -6.43
C THR A 421 -29.21 16.19 -7.93
N SER A 422 -28.62 17.34 -8.26
CA SER A 422 -28.39 17.76 -9.65
C SER A 422 -27.34 16.89 -10.37
N TRP A 423 -26.21 16.59 -9.71
CA TRP A 423 -25.13 15.78 -10.32
C TRP A 423 -25.51 14.30 -10.48
N THR A 424 -26.23 13.75 -9.50
CA THR A 424 -26.70 12.35 -9.56
C THR A 424 -27.76 12.16 -10.65
N GLU A 425 -28.68 13.12 -10.82
CA GLU A 425 -29.67 13.08 -11.91
C GLU A 425 -29.05 13.33 -13.29
N LEU A 426 -28.09 14.26 -13.41
CA LEU A 426 -27.38 14.53 -14.67
C LEU A 426 -26.54 13.33 -15.13
N GLY A 427 -25.82 12.69 -14.20
CA GLY A 427 -25.05 11.46 -14.47
C GLY A 427 -25.96 10.31 -14.90
N ALA A 428 -27.06 10.08 -14.20
CA ALA A 428 -28.01 9.02 -14.52
C ALA A 428 -28.76 9.25 -15.85
N ARG A 429 -29.06 10.51 -16.21
CA ARG A 429 -29.67 10.86 -17.50
C ARG A 429 -28.68 10.72 -18.66
N SER A 430 -27.44 11.18 -18.51
CA SER A 430 -26.40 11.09 -19.56
C SER A 430 -26.06 9.64 -19.92
N VAL A 431 -25.97 8.75 -18.91
CA VAL A 431 -25.72 7.32 -19.13
C VAL A 431 -26.92 6.63 -19.79
N LYS A 432 -28.16 6.98 -19.40
CA LYS A 432 -29.37 6.44 -20.05
C LYS A 432 -29.54 6.93 -21.49
N GLN A 433 -29.21 8.20 -21.77
CA GLN A 433 -29.34 8.80 -23.09
C GLN A 433 -28.31 8.25 -24.06
N SER A 434 -27.04 8.11 -23.65
CA SER A 434 -25.99 7.45 -24.44
C SER A 434 -26.33 5.98 -24.74
N LYS A 435 -26.94 5.27 -23.79
CA LYS A 435 -27.38 3.87 -23.97
C LYS A 435 -28.58 3.75 -24.91
N ALA A 436 -29.48 4.74 -24.94
CA ALA A 436 -30.63 4.78 -25.84
C ALA A 436 -30.25 5.17 -27.28
N GLU A 437 -29.30 6.10 -27.46
CA GLU A 437 -28.81 6.52 -28.78
C GLU A 437 -28.01 5.42 -29.48
N MET A 438 -27.35 4.52 -28.74
CA MET A 438 -26.68 3.35 -29.33
C MET A 438 -27.64 2.20 -29.72
N LEU A 439 -28.82 2.11 -29.09
CA LEU A 439 -29.85 1.10 -29.43
C LEU A 439 -30.69 1.51 -30.65
N HIS A 440 -30.63 2.76 -31.09
CA HIS A 440 -31.24 3.27 -32.31
C HIS A 440 -30.20 3.60 -33.38
N LYS A 441 -29.55 2.58 -33.96
CA LYS A 441 -29.00 2.70 -35.32
C LYS A 441 -30.13 2.42 -36.33
N PRO A 442 -30.42 3.32 -37.29
CA PRO A 442 -31.29 2.98 -38.41
C PRO A 442 -30.56 1.98 -39.30
N ALA A 443 -31.26 0.91 -39.67
CA ALA A 443 -30.83 0.01 -40.74
C ALA A 443 -30.75 0.83 -42.04
N TYR A 444 -29.53 1.04 -42.55
CA TYR A 444 -29.35 1.48 -43.93
C TYR A 444 -29.68 0.26 -44.81
N GLU A 445 -30.82 0.33 -45.49
CA GLU A 445 -31.17 -0.59 -46.57
C GLU A 445 -30.18 -0.41 -47.73
N ASP A 446 -29.49 -1.50 -48.08
CA ASP A 446 -28.92 -1.71 -49.39
C ASP A 446 -30.03 -1.56 -50.45
N ARG A 447 -29.91 -0.58 -51.34
CA ARG A 447 -30.57 -0.64 -52.65
C ARG A 447 -29.53 -0.70 -53.74
N GLU A 448 -29.53 -1.87 -54.34
CA GLU A 448 -28.81 -2.33 -55.51
C GLU A 448 -28.86 -1.35 -56.68
N GLY A 449 -27.74 -1.29 -57.40
CA GLY A 449 -27.70 -0.74 -58.75
C GLY A 449 -28.45 -1.65 -59.74
N ALA A 450 -29.30 -1.04 -60.56
CA ALA A 450 -29.78 -1.59 -61.82
C ALA A 450 -30.21 -0.45 -62.75
N ASN A 451 -29.24 0.12 -63.46
CA ASN A 451 -29.23 0.43 -64.91
C ASN A 451 -28.10 1.38 -65.27
#